data_AF-A0A4R5CU69-F1
#
_entry.id   AF-A0A4R5CU69-F1
#
_cell.length_a   1.000
_cell.length_b   1.000
_cell.length_c   1.000
_cell.angle_alpha   90.00
_cell.angle_beta   90.00
_cell.angle_gamma   90.00
#
_symmetry.space_group_name_H-M   'P 1'
#
loop_
_entity.id
_entity.type
_entity.pdbx_description
1 polymer ?
#
loop_
_entity_poly.entity_id
_entity_poly.type
_entity_poly.pdbx_seq_one_letter_code
_entity_poly.pdbx_strand_id
1 'polypeptide(L)'
;MGLAAVGALPGLASADGSALELDRLPDYPFTLGVASGDPLPDAVVIWTRLAPRTLEPFGGLGPRPVLVQWQVAEDDQFRRVVRSGTARARREQSYSVHVDVTGLRPWRHYWYRFRVGRDLSPVGRTRTAPESGQPLPGLSFAFASCQAYWEGFYTAYRDLAALDHDVVFHLGDYLYEYGVGVGAGVRQQELPADFLRETITLDEYRARYALYKSDSDLQAAHAAAPWIVTMDDHEVENNWAGDIPEGNTPTPT
;
A
#
# COMPACT_ATOMS: atom_id res chain seq x y z
N MET A 1 38.60 23.11 -7.49
CA MET A 1 38.98 21.93 -6.71
C MET A 1 38.21 21.98 -5.40
N GLY A 2 37.21 21.12 -5.23
CA GLY A 2 36.41 21.00 -4.01
C GLY A 2 35.74 19.64 -4.02
N LEU A 3 36.36 18.69 -3.31
CA LEU A 3 35.97 17.29 -3.23
C LEU A 3 34.82 17.17 -2.22
N ALA A 4 33.62 16.76 -2.65
CA ALA A 4 32.55 16.38 -1.72
C ALA A 4 32.61 14.87 -1.50
N ALA A 5 32.93 14.47 -0.26
CA ALA A 5 32.97 13.08 0.15
C ALA A 5 31.55 12.54 0.37
N VAL A 6 31.21 11.47 -0.36
CA VAL A 6 29.99 10.68 -0.12
C VAL A 6 30.26 9.74 1.05
N GLY A 7 29.67 10.04 2.21
CA GLY A 7 29.68 9.14 3.36
C GLY A 7 28.64 8.05 3.18
N ALA A 8 29.07 6.83 2.89
CA ALA A 8 28.22 5.64 3.01
C ALA A 8 28.11 5.25 4.48
N LEU A 9 26.90 5.29 5.03
CA LEU A 9 26.61 4.72 6.35
C LEU A 9 26.69 3.18 6.25
N PRO A 10 27.43 2.48 7.12
CA PRO A 10 27.51 1.04 7.12
C PRO A 10 26.16 0.45 7.56
N GLY A 11 25.59 -0.39 6.70
CA GLY A 11 24.36 -1.13 6.99
C GLY A 11 24.53 -2.06 8.18
N LEU A 12 23.60 -1.96 9.13
CA LEU A 12 23.42 -2.97 10.17
C LEU A 12 23.02 -4.28 9.49
N ALA A 13 23.97 -5.21 9.38
CA ALA A 13 23.69 -6.59 9.01
C ALA A 13 22.80 -7.20 10.10
N SER A 14 21.49 -7.18 9.87
CA SER A 14 20.53 -7.89 10.69
C SER A 14 20.80 -9.39 10.53
N ALA A 15 20.84 -10.12 11.64
CA ALA A 15 20.97 -11.57 11.65
C ALA A 15 19.91 -12.19 10.71
N ASP A 16 20.37 -12.81 9.63
CA ASP A 16 19.51 -13.45 8.63
C ASP A 16 18.86 -14.70 9.24
N GLY A 17 17.72 -14.52 9.89
CA GLY A 17 16.78 -15.61 10.13
C GLY A 17 16.37 -16.19 8.77
N SER A 18 16.49 -17.51 8.60
CA SER A 18 16.12 -18.20 7.37
C SER A 18 14.67 -17.85 6.99
N ALA A 19 14.48 -17.20 5.85
CA ALA A 19 13.16 -16.90 5.33
C ALA A 19 12.41 -18.21 5.04
N LEU A 20 11.10 -18.21 5.29
CA LEU A 20 10.25 -19.35 4.98
C LEU A 20 9.94 -19.35 3.48
N GLU A 21 10.37 -20.40 2.79
CA GLU A 21 9.72 -20.86 1.57
C GLU A 21 8.54 -21.76 1.98
N LEU A 22 7.33 -21.28 1.73
CA LEU A 22 6.10 -21.98 2.07
C LEU A 22 5.40 -22.43 0.81
N ASP A 23 4.81 -23.62 0.85
CA ASP A 23 3.89 -24.11 -0.19
C ASP A 23 2.60 -23.29 -0.23
N ARG A 24 2.13 -22.80 0.93
CA ARG A 24 1.03 -21.84 1.10
C ARG A 24 0.99 -21.34 2.54
N LEU A 25 0.31 -20.22 2.78
CA LEU A 25 -0.09 -19.81 4.13
C LEU A 25 -1.40 -20.52 4.52
N PRO A 26 -1.75 -20.57 5.82
CA PRO A 26 -2.99 -21.22 6.27
C PRO A 26 -4.25 -20.60 5.64
N ASP A 27 -4.28 -19.27 5.56
CA ASP A 27 -5.35 -18.49 4.94
C ASP A 27 -4.78 -17.60 3.82
N TYR A 28 -5.67 -17.10 2.96
CA TYR A 28 -5.30 -16.26 1.82
C TYR A 28 -4.57 -14.98 2.29
N PRO A 29 -3.33 -14.71 1.81
CA PRO A 29 -2.51 -13.67 2.43
C PRO A 29 -2.73 -12.26 1.88
N PHE A 30 -3.28 -12.10 0.68
CA PHE A 30 -3.40 -10.79 0.02
C PHE A 30 -4.73 -10.11 0.33
N THR A 31 -5.13 -10.11 1.60
CA THR A 31 -6.42 -9.58 2.09
C THR A 31 -6.54 -8.05 1.99
N LEU A 32 -5.41 -7.36 1.81
CA LEU A 32 -5.32 -5.90 1.62
C LEU A 32 -5.08 -5.51 0.16
N GLY A 33 -5.22 -6.46 -0.77
CA GLY A 33 -5.03 -6.26 -2.18
C GLY A 33 -3.59 -5.97 -2.59
N VAL A 34 -3.47 -5.23 -3.68
CA VAL A 34 -2.20 -4.81 -4.29
C VAL A 34 -2.31 -3.34 -4.67
N ALA A 35 -1.17 -2.64 -4.74
CA ALA A 35 -1.11 -1.26 -5.17
C ALA A 35 0.15 -1.02 -6.01
N SER A 36 0.14 0.05 -6.80
CA SER A 36 1.33 0.57 -7.46
C SER A 36 1.40 2.08 -7.33
N GLY A 37 2.56 2.67 -7.44
CA GLY A 37 2.71 4.11 -7.24
C GLY A 37 4.06 4.68 -7.65
N ASP A 38 4.16 5.99 -7.49
CA ASP A 38 5.34 6.81 -7.83
C ASP A 38 5.94 6.47 -9.21
N PRO A 39 5.14 6.56 -10.29
CA PRO A 39 5.60 6.17 -11.61
C PRO A 39 6.67 7.13 -12.14
N LEU A 40 7.77 6.56 -12.60
CA LEU A 40 8.82 7.22 -13.38
C LEU A 40 8.76 6.76 -14.84
N PRO A 41 9.51 7.39 -15.77
CA PRO A 41 9.51 6.99 -17.17
C PRO A 41 9.94 5.53 -17.37
N ASP A 42 10.83 5.02 -16.52
CA ASP A 42 11.35 3.66 -16.63
C ASP A 42 11.12 2.82 -15.37
N ALA A 43 10.36 3.31 -14.40
CA ALA A 43 10.16 2.61 -13.13
C ALA A 43 8.77 2.81 -12.53
N VAL A 44 8.39 1.90 -11.64
CA VAL A 44 7.20 2.03 -10.79
C VAL A 44 7.39 1.20 -9.52
N VAL A 45 6.81 1.66 -8.41
CA VAL A 45 6.71 0.86 -7.19
C VAL A 45 5.51 -0.06 -7.29
N ILE A 46 5.66 -1.34 -6.97
CA ILE A 46 4.55 -2.26 -6.71
C ILE A 46 4.54 -2.68 -5.23
N TRP A 47 3.33 -2.82 -4.68
CA TRP A 47 3.10 -3.02 -3.26
C TRP A 47 2.06 -4.10 -2.97
N THR A 48 2.28 -4.83 -1.88
CA THR A 48 1.25 -5.61 -1.19
C THR A 48 1.64 -5.79 0.29
N ARG A 49 0.75 -6.33 1.12
CA ARG A 49 1.04 -6.74 2.50
C ARG A 49 0.41 -8.10 2.76
N LEU A 50 1.21 -9.01 3.33
CA LEU A 50 0.70 -10.32 3.75
C LEU A 50 -0.05 -10.16 5.07
N ALA A 51 -1.36 -10.38 5.07
CA ALA A 51 -2.18 -10.32 6.27
C ALA A 51 -3.33 -11.35 6.27
N PRO A 52 -3.03 -12.67 6.34
CA PRO A 52 -4.05 -13.72 6.37
C PRO A 52 -5.15 -13.51 7.41
N ARG A 53 -4.80 -12.94 8.58
CA ARG A 53 -5.75 -12.47 9.59
C ARG A 53 -5.66 -10.95 9.68
N THR A 54 -6.45 -10.28 8.83
CA THR A 54 -6.30 -8.86 8.44
C THR A 54 -6.13 -7.88 9.60
N LEU A 55 -6.95 -8.02 10.65
CA LEU A 55 -6.97 -7.09 11.79
C LEU A 55 -6.12 -7.57 12.98
N GLU A 56 -5.48 -8.74 12.89
CA GLU A 56 -4.58 -9.20 13.94
C GLU A 56 -3.19 -8.56 13.84
N PRO A 57 -2.44 -8.47 14.95
CA PRO A 57 -1.05 -8.02 14.94
C PRO A 57 -0.22 -8.78 13.89
N PHE A 58 0.57 -8.02 13.12
CA PHE A 58 1.39 -8.54 12.02
C PHE A 58 0.61 -9.37 10.98
N GLY A 59 -0.70 -9.13 10.84
CA GLY A 59 -1.55 -9.87 9.91
C GLY A 59 -1.77 -11.34 10.30
N GLY A 60 -1.50 -11.68 11.56
CA GLY A 60 -1.57 -13.04 12.09
C GLY A 60 -0.34 -13.92 11.79
N LEU A 61 0.74 -13.34 11.25
CA LEU A 61 1.96 -14.06 10.91
C LEU A 61 2.93 -14.15 12.10
N GLY A 62 3.58 -15.32 12.24
CA GLY A 62 4.67 -15.53 13.20
C GLY A 62 5.98 -14.91 12.72
N PRO A 63 7.03 -14.83 13.57
CA PRO A 63 8.14 -13.88 13.41
C PRO A 63 9.11 -14.12 12.24
N ARG A 64 8.94 -15.18 11.46
CA ARG A 64 9.87 -15.51 10.37
C ARG A 64 9.56 -14.66 9.13
N PRO A 65 10.58 -14.21 8.37
CA PRO A 65 10.36 -13.59 7.08
C PRO A 65 9.68 -14.55 6.09
N VAL A 66 8.88 -14.01 5.17
CA VAL A 66 8.22 -14.77 4.10
C VAL A 66 8.75 -14.32 2.74
N LEU A 67 9.11 -15.25 1.87
CA LEU A 67 9.47 -14.95 0.48
C LEU A 67 8.23 -14.73 -0.38
N VAL A 68 8.21 -13.61 -1.11
CA VAL A 68 7.10 -13.20 -1.98
C VAL A 68 7.65 -13.02 -3.39
N GLN A 69 7.23 -13.89 -4.29
CA GLN A 69 7.55 -13.76 -5.71
C GLN A 69 6.70 -12.64 -6.31
N TRP A 70 7.24 -11.92 -7.29
CA TRP A 70 6.52 -10.87 -8.00
C TRP A 70 6.83 -10.93 -9.49
N GLN A 71 5.88 -10.46 -10.30
CA GLN A 71 5.99 -10.38 -11.76
C GLN A 71 5.38 -9.07 -12.26
N VAL A 72 5.97 -8.51 -13.31
CA VAL A 72 5.41 -7.44 -14.14
C VAL A 72 5.40 -7.89 -15.59
N ALA A 73 4.28 -7.72 -16.28
CA ALA A 73 4.02 -8.20 -17.63
C ALA A 73 3.39 -7.14 -18.53
N GLU A 74 3.51 -7.34 -19.84
CA GLU A 74 2.87 -6.49 -20.85
C GLU A 74 1.43 -6.88 -21.19
N ASP A 75 0.90 -7.92 -20.53
CA ASP A 75 -0.47 -8.41 -20.67
C ASP A 75 -0.99 -8.95 -19.34
N ASP A 76 -2.30 -8.89 -19.16
CA ASP A 76 -3.04 -9.31 -17.95
C ASP A 76 -3.02 -10.82 -17.71
N GLN A 77 -2.75 -11.61 -18.75
CA GLN A 77 -2.60 -13.07 -18.68
C GLN A 77 -1.16 -13.51 -18.36
N PHE A 78 -0.23 -12.55 -18.16
CA PHE A 78 1.18 -12.80 -17.86
C PHE A 78 1.89 -13.70 -18.88
N ARG A 79 1.51 -13.63 -20.17
CA ARG A 79 2.19 -14.36 -21.26
C ARG A 79 3.55 -13.74 -21.59
N ARG A 80 3.70 -12.43 -21.40
CA ARG A 80 4.94 -11.67 -21.62
C ARG A 80 5.37 -10.98 -20.32
N VAL A 81 6.01 -11.74 -19.44
CA VAL A 81 6.67 -11.20 -18.24
C VAL A 81 7.94 -10.45 -18.66
N VAL A 82 8.04 -9.19 -18.27
CA VAL A 82 9.19 -8.31 -18.56
C VAL A 82 10.10 -8.09 -17.36
N ARG A 83 9.56 -8.22 -16.15
CA ARG A 83 10.34 -8.19 -14.89
C ARG A 83 9.76 -9.21 -13.91
N SER A 84 10.62 -9.79 -13.09
CA SER A 84 10.21 -10.68 -12.01
C SER A 84 11.30 -10.76 -10.95
N GLY A 85 10.93 -11.15 -9.75
CA GLY A 85 11.89 -11.39 -8.69
C GLY A 85 11.23 -11.99 -7.45
N THR A 86 11.96 -11.94 -6.34
CA THR A 86 11.49 -12.34 -5.02
C THR A 86 11.85 -11.25 -4.02
N ALA A 87 10.88 -10.84 -3.21
CA ALA A 87 11.04 -9.92 -2.10
C ALA A 87 10.91 -10.67 -0.77
N ARG A 88 11.50 -10.11 0.29
CA ARG A 88 11.39 -10.62 1.66
C ARG A 88 10.40 -9.76 2.44
N ALA A 89 9.22 -10.29 2.74
CA ALA A 89 8.28 -9.66 3.66
C ALA A 89 8.72 -9.94 5.10
N ARG A 90 8.98 -8.89 5.89
CA ARG A 90 9.52 -9.02 7.25
C ARG A 90 8.58 -8.45 8.31
N ARG A 91 8.70 -8.95 9.54
CA ARG A 91 7.84 -8.55 10.66
C ARG A 91 7.98 -7.07 11.00
N GLU A 92 9.19 -6.53 10.92
CA GLU A 92 9.52 -5.14 11.26
C GLU A 92 8.74 -4.15 10.37
N GLN A 93 8.35 -4.59 9.18
CA GLN A 93 7.57 -3.83 8.19
C GLN A 93 6.12 -4.34 8.11
N SER A 94 5.65 -5.08 9.12
CA SER A 94 4.33 -5.72 9.17
C SER A 94 4.01 -6.56 7.92
N TYR A 95 5.02 -7.24 7.39
CA TYR A 95 4.95 -8.07 6.18
C TYR A 95 4.48 -7.33 4.92
N SER A 96 4.69 -6.02 4.86
CA SER A 96 4.59 -5.27 3.61
C SER A 96 5.74 -5.61 2.66
N VAL A 97 5.45 -5.52 1.37
CA VAL A 97 6.39 -5.72 0.28
C VAL A 97 6.34 -4.47 -0.58
N HIS A 98 7.50 -3.87 -0.82
CA HIS A 98 7.70 -2.76 -1.73
C HIS A 98 8.78 -3.19 -2.73
N VAL A 99 8.48 -3.11 -4.02
CA VAL A 99 9.45 -3.42 -5.07
C VAL A 99 9.52 -2.23 -6.02
N ASP A 100 10.70 -1.63 -6.13
CA ASP A 100 11.03 -0.66 -7.17
C ASP A 100 11.38 -1.42 -8.45
N VAL A 101 10.44 -1.42 -9.41
CA VAL A 101 10.57 -2.16 -10.67
C VAL A 101 11.12 -1.23 -11.74
N THR A 102 12.38 -1.40 -12.12
CA THR A 102 13.09 -0.51 -13.07
C THR A 102 13.31 -1.12 -14.46
N GLY A 103 13.71 -0.26 -15.42
CA GLY A 103 13.99 -0.59 -16.82
C GLY A 103 12.73 -0.93 -17.64
N LEU A 104 11.60 -0.40 -17.23
CA LEU A 104 10.36 -0.41 -18.00
C LEU A 104 10.44 0.62 -19.13
N ARG A 105 9.56 0.48 -20.12
CA ARG A 105 9.39 1.51 -21.16
C ARG A 105 8.45 2.62 -20.70
N PRO A 106 8.68 3.88 -21.11
CA PRO A 106 7.86 5.03 -20.76
C PRO A 106 6.46 4.99 -21.35
N TRP A 107 5.56 5.69 -20.66
CA TRP A 107 4.17 5.90 -21.05
C TRP A 107 3.43 4.61 -21.45
N ARG A 108 3.62 3.53 -20.68
CA ARG A 108 3.13 2.21 -21.03
C ARG A 108 2.42 1.52 -19.87
N HIS A 109 1.30 0.86 -20.19
CA HIS A 109 0.60 -0.02 -19.26
C HIS A 109 1.37 -1.32 -19.02
N TYR A 110 1.34 -1.75 -17.77
CA TYR A 110 1.80 -3.06 -17.33
C TYR A 110 0.82 -3.67 -16.34
N TRP A 111 0.90 -4.98 -16.19
CA TRP A 111 0.17 -5.75 -15.18
C TRP A 111 1.16 -6.37 -14.22
N TYR A 112 0.81 -6.44 -12.95
CA TYR A 112 1.68 -6.99 -11.92
C TYR A 112 0.90 -7.87 -10.95
N ARG A 113 1.59 -8.83 -10.35
CA ARG A 113 1.03 -9.70 -9.32
C ARG A 113 2.12 -10.22 -8.40
N PHE A 114 1.70 -10.67 -7.23
CA PHE A 114 2.52 -11.32 -6.23
C PHE A 114 2.10 -12.77 -6.04
N ARG A 115 3.03 -13.57 -5.51
CA ARG A 115 2.79 -14.98 -5.20
C ARG A 115 3.52 -15.40 -3.93
N VAL A 116 2.82 -16.12 -3.06
CA VAL A 116 3.40 -16.83 -1.91
C VAL A 116 2.95 -18.27 -2.01
N GLY A 117 3.89 -19.20 -2.21
CA GLY A 117 3.55 -20.62 -2.37
C GLY A 117 2.60 -20.86 -3.55
N ARG A 118 1.34 -21.22 -3.30
CA ARG A 118 0.29 -21.40 -4.31
C ARG A 118 -0.67 -20.22 -4.40
N ASP A 119 -0.64 -19.30 -3.46
CA ASP A 119 -1.55 -18.16 -3.42
C ASP A 119 -1.05 -17.07 -4.36
N LEU A 120 -1.94 -16.61 -5.24
CA LEU A 120 -1.72 -15.46 -6.13
C LEU A 120 -2.49 -14.25 -5.60
N SER A 121 -1.87 -13.08 -5.64
CA SER A 121 -2.59 -11.83 -5.40
C SER A 121 -3.60 -11.55 -6.50
N PRO A 122 -4.54 -10.59 -6.31
CA PRO A 122 -5.21 -9.97 -7.43
C PRO A 122 -4.18 -9.41 -8.42
N VAL A 123 -4.56 -9.31 -9.69
CA VAL A 123 -3.75 -8.65 -10.72
C VAL A 123 -3.96 -7.15 -10.59
N GLY A 124 -2.87 -6.42 -10.37
CA GLY A 124 -2.87 -4.97 -10.45
C GLY A 124 -2.44 -4.51 -11.85
N ARG A 125 -2.90 -3.32 -12.22
CA ARG A 125 -2.53 -2.60 -13.43
C ARG A 125 -1.80 -1.32 -13.03
N THR A 126 -0.80 -0.95 -13.81
CA THR A 126 0.01 0.24 -13.56
C THR A 126 0.44 0.89 -14.87
N ARG A 127 1.02 2.09 -14.79
CA ARG A 127 1.52 2.85 -15.94
C ARG A 127 2.82 3.56 -15.56
N THR A 128 3.82 3.52 -16.44
CA THR A 128 5.02 4.37 -16.31
C THR A 128 4.73 5.80 -16.76
N ALA A 129 5.44 6.77 -16.20
CA ALA A 129 5.35 8.17 -16.59
C ALA A 129 5.82 8.38 -18.05
N PRO A 130 5.45 9.49 -18.71
CA PRO A 130 6.05 9.86 -19.99
C PRO A 130 7.51 10.27 -19.83
N GLU A 131 8.31 10.15 -20.90
CA GLU A 131 9.61 10.81 -20.93
C GLU A 131 9.47 12.34 -20.88
N SER A 132 10.48 13.01 -20.36
CA SER A 132 10.53 14.47 -20.35
C SER A 132 10.40 15.03 -21.77
N GLY A 133 9.38 15.86 -22.00
CA GLY A 133 9.10 16.47 -23.29
C GLY A 133 8.38 15.54 -24.30
N GLN A 134 8.00 14.33 -23.90
CA GLN A 134 7.21 13.44 -24.75
C GLN A 134 5.81 14.04 -25.00
N PRO A 135 5.41 14.27 -26.27
CA PRO A 135 4.06 14.73 -26.58
C PRO A 135 3.04 13.66 -26.19
N LEU A 136 2.02 14.08 -25.43
CA LEU A 136 0.92 13.21 -25.02
C LEU A 136 -0.38 13.58 -25.74
N PRO A 137 -1.18 12.59 -26.16
CA PRO A 137 -2.51 12.86 -26.71
C PRO A 137 -3.49 13.36 -25.64
N GLY A 138 -3.20 13.10 -24.36
CA GLY A 138 -3.98 13.50 -23.20
C GLY A 138 -3.43 12.84 -21.93
N LEU A 139 -3.88 13.33 -20.78
CA LEU A 139 -3.60 12.77 -19.46
C LEU A 139 -4.93 12.69 -18.70
N SER A 140 -5.32 11.48 -18.29
CA SER A 140 -6.46 11.23 -17.42
C SER A 140 -5.96 10.99 -16.01
N PHE A 141 -6.44 11.75 -15.03
CA PHE A 141 -6.16 11.48 -13.62
C PHE A 141 -7.41 11.66 -12.78
N ALA A 142 -7.39 11.02 -11.60
CA ALA A 142 -8.35 11.27 -10.53
C ALA A 142 -7.58 11.76 -9.30
N PHE A 143 -8.27 12.45 -8.40
CA PHE A 143 -7.76 12.70 -7.06
C PHE A 143 -8.84 12.39 -6.02
N ALA A 144 -8.41 11.99 -4.83
CA ALA A 144 -9.27 11.70 -3.68
C ALA A 144 -8.60 12.20 -2.38
N SER A 145 -9.43 12.43 -1.36
CA SER A 145 -9.02 12.72 0.01
C SER A 145 -10.16 12.34 0.95
N CYS A 146 -9.91 12.39 2.26
CA CYS A 146 -10.94 12.35 3.31
C CYS A 146 -11.89 11.15 3.21
N GLN A 147 -11.39 9.97 3.54
CA GLN A 147 -12.14 8.71 3.39
C GLN A 147 -12.56 8.10 4.74
N ALA A 148 -13.14 8.87 5.66
CA ALA A 148 -13.54 8.38 6.99
C ALA A 148 -14.38 7.08 6.91
N TYR A 149 -13.87 6.01 7.54
CA TYR A 149 -14.39 4.65 7.33
C TYR A 149 -15.84 4.48 7.79
N TRP A 150 -16.23 5.13 8.89
CA TRP A 150 -17.55 5.02 9.50
C TRP A 150 -18.63 5.89 8.84
N GLU A 151 -18.24 6.89 8.04
CA GLU A 151 -19.20 7.82 7.44
C GLU A 151 -19.86 7.28 6.18
N GLY A 152 -19.19 6.36 5.48
CA GLY A 152 -19.65 5.92 4.16
C GLY A 152 -19.05 4.60 3.67
N PHE A 153 -19.76 3.98 2.73
CA PHE A 153 -19.19 2.98 1.85
C PHE A 153 -18.38 3.66 0.75
N TYR A 154 -17.29 3.02 0.34
CA TYR A 154 -16.33 3.53 -0.64
C TYR A 154 -16.79 3.40 -2.09
N THR A 155 -18.08 3.65 -2.33
CA THR A 155 -18.72 3.56 -3.65
C THR A 155 -18.02 4.45 -4.70
N ALA A 156 -17.49 5.61 -4.28
CA ALA A 156 -16.72 6.48 -5.17
C ALA A 156 -15.46 5.80 -5.72
N TYR A 157 -14.81 4.93 -4.94
CA TYR A 157 -13.64 4.16 -5.39
C TYR A 157 -14.01 3.07 -6.39
N ARG A 158 -15.22 2.50 -6.29
CA ARG A 158 -15.74 1.60 -7.33
C ARG A 158 -15.87 2.31 -8.67
N ASP A 159 -16.41 3.52 -8.65
CA ASP A 159 -16.58 4.33 -9.87
C ASP A 159 -15.23 4.79 -10.42
N LEU A 160 -14.28 5.18 -9.56
CA LEU A 160 -12.90 5.46 -9.94
C LEU A 160 -12.23 4.25 -10.60
N ALA A 161 -12.37 3.05 -10.03
CA ALA A 161 -11.80 1.82 -10.57
C ALA A 161 -12.40 1.39 -11.91
N ALA A 162 -13.64 1.82 -12.22
CA ALA A 162 -14.31 1.52 -13.48
C ALA A 162 -13.84 2.41 -14.65
N LEU A 163 -13.11 3.49 -14.35
CA LEU A 163 -12.59 4.43 -15.33
C LEU A 163 -11.11 4.16 -15.64
N ASP A 164 -10.68 4.50 -16.85
CA ASP A 164 -9.28 4.37 -17.26
C ASP A 164 -8.49 5.65 -16.92
N HIS A 165 -7.89 5.67 -15.74
CA HIS A 165 -7.00 6.75 -15.29
C HIS A 165 -5.53 6.37 -15.48
N ASP A 166 -4.72 7.33 -15.94
CA ASP A 166 -3.28 7.16 -16.10
C ASP A 166 -2.55 7.19 -14.75
N VAL A 167 -3.09 7.96 -13.79
CA VAL A 167 -2.58 8.11 -12.42
C VAL A 167 -3.70 8.56 -11.48
N VAL A 168 -3.60 8.19 -10.21
CA VAL A 168 -4.50 8.66 -9.13
C VAL A 168 -3.68 9.41 -8.09
N PHE A 169 -4.20 10.53 -7.61
CA PHE A 169 -3.62 11.26 -6.49
C PHE A 169 -4.45 11.04 -5.22
N HIS A 170 -3.80 10.80 -4.08
CA HIS A 170 -4.46 10.89 -2.78
C HIS A 170 -3.85 12.04 -1.99
N LEU A 171 -4.69 12.99 -1.58
CA LEU A 171 -4.23 14.30 -1.10
C LEU A 171 -4.21 14.44 0.43
N GLY A 172 -4.56 13.38 1.16
CA GLY A 172 -4.57 13.38 2.62
C GLY A 172 -5.79 12.68 3.18
N ASP A 173 -5.80 12.44 4.49
CA ASP A 173 -6.86 11.79 5.24
C ASP A 173 -7.22 10.40 4.68
N TYR A 174 -6.19 9.64 4.29
CA TYR A 174 -6.31 8.25 3.88
C TYR A 174 -6.81 7.39 5.02
N LEU A 175 -6.46 7.73 6.26
CA LEU A 175 -7.09 7.20 7.46
C LEU A 175 -7.46 8.34 8.39
N TYR A 176 -8.27 8.01 9.38
CA TYR A 176 -8.50 8.84 10.56
C TYR A 176 -8.06 8.06 11.79
N GLU A 177 -7.53 8.77 12.78
CA GLU A 177 -6.97 8.29 14.03
C GLU A 177 -8.05 8.01 15.09
N TYR A 178 -9.17 8.74 15.06
CA TYR A 178 -10.25 8.64 16.05
C TYR A 178 -10.80 7.23 16.27
N GLY A 179 -11.45 6.97 17.40
CA GLY A 179 -12.24 5.75 17.54
C GLY A 179 -13.32 5.65 16.44
N VAL A 180 -13.39 4.50 15.76
CA VAL A 180 -14.34 4.23 14.66
C VAL A 180 -15.80 4.14 15.15
N GLY A 181 -15.99 4.09 16.48
CA GLY A 181 -17.29 4.01 17.13
C GLY A 181 -17.90 2.61 17.10
N VAL A 182 -18.85 2.37 18.01
CA VAL A 182 -19.57 1.09 18.09
C VAL A 182 -20.38 0.90 16.80
N GLY A 183 -20.18 -0.24 16.14
CA GLY A 183 -20.87 -0.58 14.87
C GLY A 183 -20.28 0.09 13.63
N ALA A 184 -19.16 0.82 13.73
CA ALA A 184 -18.50 1.45 12.59
C ALA A 184 -19.43 2.32 11.72
N GLY A 185 -20.31 3.09 12.38
CA GLY A 185 -21.25 4.01 11.73
C GLY A 185 -22.19 3.30 10.76
N VAL A 186 -22.21 3.75 9.50
CA VAL A 186 -23.14 3.22 8.48
C VAL A 186 -22.83 1.79 8.05
N ARG A 187 -21.62 1.30 8.33
CA ARG A 187 -21.18 -0.05 7.93
C ARG A 187 -21.76 -1.16 8.82
N GLN A 188 -22.24 -0.82 10.02
CA GLN A 188 -22.85 -1.77 10.96
C GLN A 188 -21.96 -3.00 11.23
N GLN A 189 -20.64 -2.75 11.32
CA GLN A 189 -19.63 -3.78 11.50
C GLN A 189 -19.13 -3.78 12.95
N GLU A 190 -19.08 -4.96 13.57
CA GLU A 190 -18.41 -5.14 14.85
C GLU A 190 -16.90 -5.14 14.65
N LEU A 191 -16.20 -4.31 15.43
CA LEU A 191 -14.75 -4.18 15.41
C LEU A 191 -14.17 -4.51 16.79
N PRO A 192 -12.91 -5.00 16.86
CA PRO A 192 -12.22 -5.17 18.13
C PRO A 192 -12.19 -3.88 18.94
N ALA A 193 -12.16 -4.01 20.27
CA ALA A 193 -12.24 -2.87 21.20
C ALA A 193 -11.16 -1.80 20.95
N ASP A 194 -9.98 -2.18 20.46
CA ASP A 194 -8.89 -1.25 20.12
C ASP A 194 -9.25 -0.26 18.99
N PHE A 195 -10.24 -0.55 18.16
CA PHE A 195 -10.73 0.38 17.13
C PHE A 195 -11.75 1.39 17.68
N LEU A 196 -12.20 1.26 18.92
CA LEU A 196 -13.16 2.17 19.56
C LEU A 196 -12.50 3.37 20.22
N ARG A 197 -11.17 3.42 20.20
CA ARG A 197 -10.36 4.51 20.74
C ARG A 197 -9.45 5.08 19.66
N GLU A 198 -8.84 6.20 20.00
CA GLU A 198 -7.83 6.86 19.20
C GLU A 198 -6.59 5.96 19.02
N THR A 199 -6.03 5.95 17.81
CA THR A 199 -4.79 5.25 17.48
C THR A 199 -3.59 6.07 17.94
N ILE A 200 -2.73 5.44 18.74
CA ILE A 200 -1.54 6.08 19.32
C ILE A 200 -0.30 5.28 18.95
N THR A 201 -0.35 3.95 19.03
CA THR A 201 0.85 3.13 18.81
C THR A 201 1.05 2.74 17.35
N LEU A 202 2.29 2.50 16.92
CA LEU A 202 2.60 1.98 15.57
C LEU A 202 1.76 0.76 15.17
N ASP A 203 1.51 -0.17 16.09
CA ASP A 203 0.69 -1.37 15.80
C ASP A 203 -0.79 -1.03 15.64
N GLU A 204 -1.30 0.00 16.33
CA GLU A 204 -2.64 0.53 16.14
C GLU A 204 -2.78 1.22 14.77
N TYR A 205 -1.82 2.05 14.35
CA TYR A 205 -1.82 2.62 12.99
C TYR A 205 -1.76 1.52 11.91
N ARG A 206 -0.97 0.47 12.12
CA ARG A 206 -0.92 -0.68 11.19
C ARG A 206 -2.25 -1.42 11.10
N ALA A 207 -2.97 -1.55 12.21
CA ALA A 207 -4.31 -2.13 12.25
C ALA A 207 -5.34 -1.20 11.61
N ARG A 208 -5.21 0.12 11.81
CA ARG A 208 -6.05 1.14 11.19
C ARG A 208 -5.93 1.16 9.67
N TYR A 209 -4.70 1.18 9.15
CA TYR A 209 -4.46 1.03 7.72
C TYR A 209 -5.02 -0.29 7.18
N ALA A 210 -4.93 -1.39 7.94
CA ALA A 210 -5.50 -2.67 7.53
C ALA A 210 -7.03 -2.61 7.44
N LEU A 211 -7.70 -1.93 8.38
CA LEU A 211 -9.14 -1.72 8.33
C LEU A 211 -9.55 -0.95 7.08
N TYR A 212 -8.93 0.19 6.82
CA TYR A 212 -9.26 1.01 5.64
C TYR A 212 -8.98 0.24 4.34
N LYS A 213 -7.79 -0.36 4.21
CA LYS A 213 -7.41 -1.16 3.04
C LYS A 213 -8.16 -2.49 2.90
N SER A 214 -8.97 -2.91 3.88
CA SER A 214 -9.80 -4.11 3.76
C SER A 214 -11.05 -3.90 2.90
N ASP A 215 -11.41 -2.65 2.61
CA ASP A 215 -12.54 -2.33 1.75
C ASP A 215 -12.27 -2.71 0.29
N SER A 216 -13.18 -3.48 -0.32
CA SER A 216 -13.02 -4.03 -1.66
C SER A 216 -13.01 -2.97 -2.76
N ASP A 217 -13.76 -1.87 -2.59
CA ASP A 217 -13.81 -0.81 -3.60
C ASP A 217 -12.49 -0.02 -3.60
N LEU A 218 -11.92 0.22 -2.41
CA LEU A 218 -10.58 0.82 -2.29
C LEU A 218 -9.50 -0.11 -2.85
N GLN A 219 -9.57 -1.42 -2.59
CA GLN A 219 -8.63 -2.38 -3.19
C GLN A 219 -8.72 -2.39 -4.73
N ALA A 220 -9.93 -2.34 -5.29
CA ALA A 220 -10.13 -2.26 -6.73
C ALA A 220 -9.51 -0.98 -7.31
N ALA A 221 -9.67 0.16 -6.64
CA ALA A 221 -9.09 1.43 -7.05
C ALA A 221 -7.55 1.43 -6.98
N HIS A 222 -6.95 0.83 -5.95
CA HIS A 222 -5.49 0.64 -5.85
C HIS A 222 -4.93 -0.28 -6.94
N ALA A 223 -5.69 -1.30 -7.33
CA ALA A 223 -5.31 -2.23 -8.38
C ALA A 223 -5.49 -1.65 -9.80
N ALA A 224 -6.25 -0.58 -9.99
CA ALA A 224 -6.63 -0.09 -11.31
C ALA A 224 -5.59 0.81 -12.00
N ALA A 225 -4.78 1.55 -11.24
CA ALA A 225 -3.85 2.59 -11.71
C ALA A 225 -2.69 2.81 -10.72
N PRO A 226 -1.58 3.49 -11.10
CA PRO A 226 -0.57 3.93 -10.14
C PRO A 226 -1.07 5.12 -9.32
N TRP A 227 -0.71 5.15 -8.03
CA TRP A 227 -1.08 6.21 -7.09
C TRP A 227 0.13 7.06 -6.71
N ILE A 228 -0.08 8.37 -6.62
CA ILE A 228 0.86 9.31 -5.99
C ILE A 228 0.16 9.83 -4.74
N VAL A 229 0.73 9.56 -3.57
CA VAL A 229 0.06 9.81 -2.28
C VAL A 229 0.85 10.82 -1.46
N THR A 230 0.11 11.73 -0.83
CA THR A 230 0.61 12.54 0.29
C THR A 230 -0.30 12.35 1.48
N MET A 231 0.25 12.58 2.67
CA MET A 231 -0.52 12.67 3.90
C MET A 231 -1.02 14.10 4.12
N ASP A 232 -2.02 14.23 4.99
CA ASP A 232 -2.43 15.45 5.67
C ASP A 232 -2.36 15.21 7.20
N ASP A 233 -3.28 15.75 7.98
CA ASP A 233 -3.24 15.71 9.43
C ASP A 233 -3.70 14.37 10.01
N HIS A 234 -4.82 13.84 9.52
CA HIS A 234 -5.46 12.65 10.08
C HIS A 234 -4.69 11.33 9.90
N GLU A 235 -3.65 11.29 9.05
CA GLU A 235 -2.69 10.18 9.07
C GLU A 235 -1.90 10.07 10.38
N VAL A 236 -1.88 11.14 11.18
CA VAL A 236 -1.26 11.21 12.50
C VAL A 236 -2.32 11.57 13.53
N GLU A 237 -2.75 12.83 13.53
CA GLU A 237 -3.66 13.41 14.51
C GLU A 237 -4.23 14.71 13.91
N ASN A 238 -5.53 14.93 14.02
CA ASN A 238 -6.19 16.14 13.54
C ASN A 238 -5.38 17.42 13.84
N ASN A 239 -5.30 18.35 12.89
CA ASN A 239 -4.67 19.67 13.04
C ASN A 239 -3.22 19.72 13.59
N TRP A 240 -2.44 18.64 13.58
CA TRP A 240 -1.05 18.67 14.05
C TRP A 240 -0.19 19.69 13.27
N ALA A 241 0.76 20.34 13.93
CA ALA A 241 1.65 21.32 13.30
C ALA A 241 3.10 21.21 13.81
N GLY A 242 3.97 20.59 13.01
CA GLY A 242 5.31 20.25 13.46
C GLY A 242 5.24 19.23 14.60
N ASP A 243 5.81 19.55 15.77
CA ASP A 243 5.73 18.69 16.96
C ASP A 243 4.56 19.06 17.90
N ILE A 244 3.59 19.87 17.43
CA ILE A 244 2.48 20.38 18.25
C ILE A 244 1.20 19.58 17.94
N PRO A 245 0.62 18.87 18.94
CA PRO A 245 -0.62 18.11 18.78
C PRO A 245 -1.87 18.99 18.83
N GLU A 246 -3.06 18.41 18.54
CA GLU A 246 -4.34 19.09 18.75
C GLU A 246 -4.65 19.27 20.25
N GLY A 247 -4.16 20.39 20.80
CA GLY A 247 -4.40 20.71 22.19
C GLY A 247 -3.63 19.78 23.14
N ASN A 248 -4.34 19.07 24.02
CA ASN A 248 -3.76 18.26 25.10
C ASN A 248 -4.01 16.75 24.90
N THR A 249 -4.05 16.32 23.65
CA THR A 249 -4.21 14.92 23.24
C THR A 249 -2.89 14.12 23.38
N PRO A 250 -2.96 12.78 23.49
CA PRO A 250 -1.76 11.95 23.60
C PRO A 250 -0.95 11.96 22.30
N THR A 251 0.35 12.23 22.39
CA THR A 251 1.24 12.15 21.23
C THR A 251 1.36 10.70 20.73
N PRO A 252 1.18 10.43 19.43
CA PRO A 252 1.45 9.13 18.81
C PRO A 252 2.88 8.61 19.07
N THR A 253 3.05 7.29 19.22
CA THR A 253 4.31 6.62 19.57
C THR A 253 4.64 5.39 18.72
#